data_AF-A0A9P5A7M3-F1
#
_entry.id   AF-A0A9P5A7M3-F1
#
_cell.length_a   1.000
_cell.length_b   1.000
_cell.length_c   1.000
_cell.angle_alpha   90.00
_cell.angle_beta   90.00
_cell.angle_gamma   90.00
#
_symmetry.space_group_name_H-M   'P 1'
#
loop_
_entity.id
_entity.type
_entity.pdbx_description
1 polymer ?
#
loop_
_entity_poly.entity_id
_entity_poly.type
_entity_poly.pdbx_seq_one_letter_code
_entity_poly.pdbx_strand_id
1 'polypeptide(L)'
;MVVKLLTTLLALAPLGLAIDPPRQPHQPVGEGDRLLTFNETSPSAKLRPTTMSVEWSSAGQDGNYIVLSDNGDLVLEDIISEKTTNDAKRVLVASNYTKQYRYSYFADYFILDVESGESEPLMKDQVGDIQYAQFAPSREAVAFMRGNNLFIRDADGEVEQITSDRGPDMFHGVPNWVYEEIYGGRSALWWSPDAKFLAFLSFNETSVGTFTIPYYIDNQKLAPTYPRELDLRYPKVGSKNPTVELNILDGGKAIQLTSGK
;
A
#
# COMPACT_ATOMS: atom_id res chain seq x y z
N MET A 1 -74.85 5.62 36.76
CA MET A 1 -74.28 4.29 37.05
C MET A 1 -73.40 3.90 35.87
N VAL A 2 -72.21 3.32 36.11
CA VAL A 2 -71.15 2.92 35.14
C VAL A 2 -70.16 4.07 34.79
N VAL A 3 -69.03 4.27 35.51
CA VAL A 3 -67.70 3.58 35.48
C VAL A 3 -66.79 4.16 34.36
N LYS A 4 -65.77 4.99 34.70
CA LYS A 4 -64.28 4.75 34.65
C LYS A 4 -63.76 4.40 33.22
N LEU A 5 -62.60 4.80 32.69
CA LEU A 5 -61.25 5.18 33.16
C LEU A 5 -60.50 5.63 31.85
N LEU A 6 -59.72 6.72 31.82
CA LEU A 6 -58.23 6.78 31.84
C LEU A 6 -57.46 6.78 30.50
N THR A 7 -56.58 7.79 30.40
CA THR A 7 -55.15 7.77 29.98
C THR A 7 -54.71 7.58 28.52
N THR A 8 -54.10 8.68 28.04
CA THR A 8 -52.80 8.79 27.36
C THR A 8 -52.50 7.87 26.19
N LEU A 9 -52.56 8.48 25.00
CA LEU A 9 -52.02 7.97 23.74
C LEU A 9 -50.47 7.99 23.82
N LEU A 10 -49.87 6.83 24.09
CA LEU A 10 -48.43 6.62 23.98
C LEU A 10 -48.08 6.43 22.50
N ALA A 11 -47.32 7.36 21.92
CA ALA A 11 -46.80 7.24 20.56
C ALA A 11 -45.78 6.08 20.50
N LEU A 12 -46.18 4.95 19.92
CA LEU A 12 -45.26 3.90 19.49
C LEU A 12 -44.51 4.37 18.23
N ALA A 13 -43.27 4.81 18.38
CA ALA A 13 -42.31 4.78 17.29
C ALA A 13 -41.79 3.33 17.17
N PRO A 14 -41.78 2.69 15.98
CA PRO A 14 -41.08 1.45 15.83
C PRO A 14 -39.58 1.76 15.86
N LEU A 15 -38.92 1.34 16.94
CA LEU A 15 -37.48 1.09 16.95
C LEU A 15 -37.21 0.01 15.90
N GLY A 16 -36.93 0.42 14.67
CA GLY A 16 -36.34 -0.44 13.66
C GLY A 16 -34.94 -0.81 14.11
N LEU A 17 -34.83 -1.81 14.99
CA LEU A 17 -33.57 -2.53 15.13
C LEU A 17 -33.33 -3.21 13.78
N ALA A 18 -32.32 -2.73 13.06
CA ALA A 18 -31.72 -3.49 11.97
C ALA A 18 -31.14 -4.77 12.58
N ILE A 19 -31.99 -5.80 12.68
CA ILE A 19 -31.54 -7.17 12.90
C ILE A 19 -30.94 -7.58 11.57
N ASP A 20 -29.67 -7.27 11.38
CA ASP A 20 -28.89 -7.90 10.32
C ASP A 20 -28.74 -9.37 10.75
N PRO A 21 -29.38 -10.34 10.05
CA PRO A 21 -29.24 -11.74 10.43
C PRO A 21 -27.74 -12.10 10.39
N PRO A 22 -27.22 -12.84 11.38
CA PRO A 22 -25.82 -13.22 11.41
C PRO A 22 -25.47 -13.94 10.11
N ARG A 23 -24.61 -13.31 9.29
CA ARG A 23 -24.13 -13.90 8.03
C ARG A 23 -23.32 -15.13 8.40
N GLN A 24 -23.90 -16.31 8.19
CA GLN A 24 -23.19 -17.58 8.34
C GLN A 24 -21.99 -17.58 7.37
N PRO A 25 -20.78 -17.97 7.81
CA PRO A 25 -19.56 -17.95 7.00
C PRO A 25 -19.51 -19.13 6.04
N HIS A 26 -20.58 -19.35 5.29
CA HIS A 26 -20.56 -20.25 4.14
C HIS A 26 -20.63 -19.42 2.88
N GLN A 27 -19.89 -19.85 1.85
CA GLN A 27 -20.12 -19.34 0.51
C GLN A 27 -21.61 -19.48 0.19
N PRO A 28 -22.22 -18.57 -0.59
CA PRO A 28 -23.57 -18.78 -1.07
C PRO A 28 -23.61 -20.14 -1.77
N VAL A 29 -24.37 -21.08 -1.21
CA VAL A 29 -24.75 -22.28 -1.94
C VAL A 29 -25.55 -21.80 -3.13
N GLY A 30 -25.19 -22.27 -4.32
CA GLY A 30 -25.78 -21.84 -5.59
C GLY A 30 -27.23 -22.31 -5.75
N GLU A 31 -28.11 -21.94 -4.84
CA GLU A 31 -29.57 -22.12 -4.92
C GLU A 31 -30.25 -21.01 -5.74
N GLY A 32 -29.50 -20.33 -6.60
CA GLY A 32 -30.10 -19.50 -7.63
C GLY A 32 -30.65 -20.39 -8.74
N ASP A 33 -31.88 -20.12 -9.20
CA ASP A 33 -32.51 -20.83 -10.32
C ASP A 33 -31.76 -20.71 -11.67
N ARG A 34 -30.64 -19.98 -11.69
CA ARG A 34 -29.90 -19.67 -12.91
C ARG A 34 -28.41 -19.49 -12.64
N LEU A 35 -27.60 -20.20 -13.42
CA LEU A 35 -26.18 -19.90 -13.60
C LEU A 35 -26.03 -18.54 -14.27
N LEU A 36 -25.36 -17.59 -13.60
CA LEU A 36 -24.99 -16.33 -14.23
C LEU A 36 -24.03 -16.61 -15.40
N THR A 37 -24.37 -16.11 -16.58
CA THR A 37 -23.54 -16.29 -17.76
C THR A 37 -22.27 -15.44 -17.67
N PHE A 38 -21.22 -15.79 -18.42
CA PHE A 38 -19.98 -15.02 -18.49
C PHE A 38 -20.22 -13.53 -18.78
N ASN A 39 -21.23 -13.20 -19.59
CA ASN A 39 -21.62 -11.83 -19.91
C ASN A 39 -22.30 -11.07 -18.74
N GLU A 40 -22.86 -11.78 -17.77
CA GLU A 40 -23.54 -11.21 -16.60
C GLU A 40 -22.59 -11.04 -15.40
N THR A 41 -21.53 -11.85 -15.32
CA THR A 41 -20.55 -11.82 -14.23
C THR A 41 -19.27 -11.07 -14.56
N SER A 42 -18.95 -10.92 -15.85
CA SER A 42 -17.79 -10.15 -16.29
C SER A 42 -18.23 -8.72 -16.58
N PRO A 43 -17.74 -7.70 -15.86
CA PRO A 43 -17.93 -6.33 -16.30
C PRO A 43 -17.37 -6.24 -17.72
N SER A 44 -18.19 -5.77 -18.66
CA SER A 44 -17.77 -5.52 -20.03
C SER A 44 -16.50 -4.67 -19.94
N ALA A 45 -15.39 -5.15 -20.50
CA ALA A 45 -14.15 -4.39 -20.54
C ALA A 45 -14.40 -3.14 -21.38
N LYS A 46 -14.91 -2.09 -20.74
CA LYS A 46 -14.93 -0.74 -21.30
C LYS A 46 -13.47 -0.36 -21.31
N LEU A 47 -12.89 -0.24 -22.49
CA LEU A 47 -11.68 0.53 -22.69
C LEU A 47 -11.90 1.86 -21.97
N ARG A 48 -11.22 2.04 -20.85
CA ARG A 48 -11.20 3.30 -20.13
C ARG A 48 -9.90 3.99 -20.53
N PRO A 49 -9.94 5.21 -21.06
CA PRO A 49 -8.72 5.97 -21.23
C PRO A 49 -8.08 6.15 -19.85
N THR A 50 -6.87 5.63 -19.68
CA THR A 50 -6.00 5.97 -18.56
C THR A 50 -5.16 7.15 -18.98
N THR A 51 -5.24 8.24 -18.21
CA THR A 51 -4.33 9.38 -18.37
C THR A 51 -3.22 9.21 -17.34
N MET A 52 -1.98 9.15 -17.82
CA MET A 52 -0.81 9.33 -16.97
C MET A 52 -0.42 10.79 -17.08
N SER A 53 -0.57 11.55 -16.01
CA SER A 53 -0.11 12.94 -15.94
C SER A 53 1.31 12.94 -15.40
N VAL A 54 2.23 13.51 -16.17
CA VAL A 54 3.55 13.91 -15.69
C VAL A 54 3.42 15.37 -15.28
N GLU A 55 3.71 15.68 -14.02
CA GLU A 55 3.77 17.06 -13.55
C GLU A 55 5.20 17.55 -13.80
N TRP A 56 5.33 18.56 -14.65
CA TRP A 56 6.62 19.18 -14.92
C TRP A 56 7.06 19.94 -13.67
N SER A 57 8.20 19.54 -13.11
CA SER A 57 8.90 20.39 -12.15
C SER A 57 9.35 21.66 -12.87
N SER A 58 9.14 22.83 -12.28
CA SER A 58 9.69 24.09 -12.81
C SER A 58 11.20 24.20 -12.61
N ALA A 59 11.85 23.17 -12.07
CA ALA A 59 13.29 23.07 -11.98
C ALA A 59 13.86 22.68 -13.35
N GLY A 60 14.35 23.65 -14.13
CA GLY A 60 15.10 23.41 -15.37
C GLY A 60 14.63 24.21 -16.58
N GLN A 61 15.46 24.27 -17.63
CA GLN A 61 15.09 24.81 -18.94
C GLN A 61 14.57 23.68 -19.85
N ASP A 62 13.73 24.04 -20.83
CA ASP A 62 13.14 23.09 -21.78
C ASP A 62 14.23 22.27 -22.52
N GLY A 63 14.09 20.94 -22.55
CA GLY A 63 15.04 20.01 -23.18
C GLY A 63 16.17 19.45 -22.30
N ASN A 64 16.30 19.85 -21.02
CA ASN A 64 17.34 19.33 -20.12
C ASN A 64 17.18 17.85 -19.73
N TYR A 65 15.97 17.30 -19.86
CA TYR A 65 15.60 15.98 -19.31
C TYR A 65 15.09 15.00 -20.38
N ILE A 66 15.09 15.43 -21.65
CA ILE A 66 14.79 14.58 -22.80
C ILE A 66 15.95 14.69 -23.76
N VAL A 67 16.85 13.71 -23.71
CA VAL A 67 18.03 13.67 -24.57
C VAL A 67 17.90 12.53 -25.57
N LEU A 68 18.38 12.74 -26.79
CA LEU A 68 18.49 11.68 -27.78
C LEU A 68 19.81 10.94 -27.54
N SER A 69 19.74 9.62 -27.38
CA SER A 69 20.95 8.80 -27.35
C SER A 69 21.63 8.80 -28.72
N ASP A 70 22.91 8.42 -28.76
CA ASP A 70 23.68 8.28 -30.01
C ASP A 70 23.05 7.32 -31.03
N ASN A 71 22.14 6.46 -30.58
CA ASN A 71 21.39 5.52 -31.42
C ASN A 71 20.01 6.03 -31.83
N GLY A 72 19.65 7.26 -31.47
CA GLY A 72 18.37 7.89 -31.80
C GLY A 72 17.22 7.50 -30.88
N ASP A 73 17.50 6.83 -29.76
CA ASP A 73 16.48 6.54 -28.74
C ASP A 73 16.20 7.80 -27.92
N LEU A 74 14.95 8.00 -27.51
CA LEU A 74 14.59 9.03 -26.53
C LEU A 74 14.97 8.53 -25.13
N VAL A 75 15.93 9.19 -24.50
CA VAL A 75 16.30 8.98 -23.10
C VAL A 75 15.56 10.00 -22.27
N LEU A 76 14.69 9.51 -21.39
CA LEU A 76 14.02 10.31 -20.38
C LEU A 76 14.88 10.30 -19.13
N GLU A 77 15.41 11.46 -18.77
CA GLU A 77 16.04 11.69 -17.47
C GLU A 77 15.00 12.38 -16.56
N ASP A 78 15.14 12.22 -15.24
CA ASP A 78 14.30 12.89 -14.22
C ASP A 78 12.82 12.45 -14.13
N ILE A 79 12.64 11.24 -13.58
CA ILE A 79 11.38 10.51 -13.39
C ILE A 79 10.63 10.95 -12.11
N ILE A 80 9.29 10.97 -12.22
CA ILE A 80 8.22 11.00 -11.19
C ILE A 80 8.67 11.30 -9.75
N SER A 81 8.46 12.56 -9.33
CA SER A 81 8.31 12.88 -7.91
C SER A 81 6.83 12.82 -7.52
N GLU A 82 6.47 11.99 -6.54
CA GLU A 82 5.17 12.14 -5.87
C GLU A 82 5.22 13.46 -5.04
N LYS A 83 4.64 14.53 -5.60
CA LYS A 83 4.56 15.90 -5.06
C LYS A 83 5.92 16.56 -4.73
N THR A 84 6.41 17.41 -5.63
CA THR A 84 7.43 18.41 -5.31
C THR A 84 6.78 19.77 -5.12
N THR A 85 6.93 20.35 -3.92
CA THR A 85 6.98 21.80 -3.78
C THR A 85 8.34 22.28 -4.29
N ASN A 86 8.35 23.40 -5.00
CA ASN A 86 9.53 24.06 -5.58
C ASN A 86 10.76 24.03 -4.63
N ASP A 87 11.93 23.83 -5.21
CA ASP A 87 13.28 23.85 -4.58
C ASP A 87 13.75 22.53 -3.92
N ALA A 88 13.45 21.37 -4.52
CA ALA A 88 14.00 20.10 -4.03
C ALA A 88 15.51 19.99 -4.33
N LYS A 89 16.36 20.21 -3.32
CA LYS A 89 17.82 19.93 -3.40
C LYS A 89 18.15 18.44 -3.51
N ARG A 90 17.26 17.59 -3.02
CA ARG A 90 17.39 16.12 -3.05
C ARG A 90 16.13 15.48 -3.60
N VAL A 91 16.30 14.48 -4.46
CA VAL A 91 15.22 13.73 -5.13
C VAL A 91 15.39 12.23 -4.83
N LEU A 92 14.27 11.53 -4.67
CA LEU A 92 14.27 10.08 -4.46
C LEU A 92 13.94 9.40 -5.79
N VAL A 93 14.88 8.62 -6.31
CA VAL A 93 14.76 7.94 -7.60
C VAL A 93 14.62 6.45 -7.36
N ALA A 94 13.65 5.82 -8.02
CA ALA A 94 13.44 4.39 -7.97
C ALA A 94 13.90 3.72 -9.27
N SER A 95 14.63 2.60 -9.17
CA SER A 95 15.02 1.74 -10.30
C SER A 95 14.81 0.26 -9.96
N ASN A 96 15.15 -0.66 -10.86
CA ASN A 96 14.97 -2.11 -10.65
C ASN A 96 13.55 -2.51 -10.21
N TYR A 97 12.56 -1.95 -10.93
CA TYR A 97 11.14 -2.07 -10.61
C TYR A 97 10.61 -3.49 -10.79
N THR A 98 9.99 -4.04 -9.75
CA THR A 98 9.27 -5.32 -9.79
C THR A 98 7.85 -5.16 -9.23
N LYS A 99 6.84 -5.35 -10.09
CA LYS A 99 5.43 -5.24 -9.67
C LYS A 99 5.06 -6.31 -8.63
N GLN A 100 4.31 -5.92 -7.60
CA GLN A 100 3.74 -6.85 -6.62
C GLN A 100 2.22 -7.01 -6.79
N TYR A 101 1.41 -6.04 -6.35
CA TYR A 101 -0.06 -6.10 -6.47
C TYR A 101 -0.64 -5.01 -7.38
N ARG A 102 -1.57 -4.16 -6.92
CA ARG A 102 -2.23 -3.14 -7.75
C ARG A 102 -1.44 -1.84 -7.79
N TYR A 103 -0.95 -1.40 -6.65
CA TYR A 103 -0.15 -0.21 -6.39
C TYR A 103 1.26 -0.58 -5.93
N SER A 104 1.41 -1.62 -5.12
CA SER A 104 2.71 -2.05 -4.57
C SER A 104 3.68 -2.55 -5.64
N TYR A 105 4.96 -2.32 -5.38
CA TYR A 105 6.10 -2.79 -6.15
C TYR A 105 7.35 -2.80 -5.27
N PHE A 106 8.35 -3.55 -5.66
CA PHE A 106 9.69 -3.47 -5.11
C PHE A 106 10.62 -2.71 -6.05
N ALA A 107 11.62 -2.03 -5.50
CA ALA A 107 12.59 -1.26 -6.27
C ALA A 107 13.89 -1.08 -5.47
N ASP A 108 14.92 -0.64 -6.18
CA ASP A 108 16.11 0.01 -5.62
C ASP A 108 15.85 1.52 -5.55
N TYR A 109 16.26 2.16 -4.46
CA TYR A 109 16.04 3.60 -4.28
C TYR A 109 17.36 4.35 -4.11
N PHE A 110 17.43 5.54 -4.69
CA PHE A 110 18.61 6.40 -4.69
C PHE A 110 18.21 7.82 -4.28
N ILE A 111 19.03 8.46 -3.46
CA ILE A 111 18.93 9.90 -3.19
C ILE A 111 19.88 10.60 -4.16
N LEU A 112 19.31 11.38 -5.06
CA LEU A 112 20.01 12.24 -6.00
C LEU A 112 20.13 13.64 -5.40
N ASP A 113 21.34 14.17 -5.29
CA ASP A 113 21.57 15.60 -5.07
C ASP A 113 21.44 16.33 -6.42
N VAL A 114 20.55 17.31 -6.48
CA VAL A 114 20.20 18.00 -7.72
C VAL A 114 21.27 18.99 -8.16
N GLU A 115 22.07 19.53 -7.22
CA GLU A 115 23.12 20.51 -7.54
C GLU A 115 24.37 19.80 -8.07
N SER A 116 24.79 18.72 -7.43
CA SER A 116 25.98 17.97 -7.85
C SER A 116 25.70 16.92 -8.92
N GLY A 117 24.45 16.44 -9.02
CA GLY A 117 24.09 15.29 -9.86
C GLY A 117 24.57 13.94 -9.30
N GLU A 118 25.16 13.92 -8.10
CA GLU A 118 25.61 12.69 -7.46
C GLU A 118 24.42 11.96 -6.82
N SER A 119 24.43 10.63 -6.93
CA SER A 119 23.40 9.78 -6.33
C SER A 119 23.99 8.77 -5.36
N GLU A 120 23.30 8.54 -4.25
CA GLU A 120 23.63 7.52 -3.26
C GLU A 120 22.47 6.52 -3.08
N PRO A 121 22.73 5.22 -2.94
CA PRO A 121 21.68 4.25 -2.67
C PRO A 121 21.13 4.40 -1.24
N LEU A 122 19.84 4.14 -1.02
CA LEU A 122 19.27 4.12 0.34
C LEU A 122 19.93 3.05 1.21
N MET A 123 20.19 1.88 0.63
CA MET A 123 20.93 0.79 1.25
C MET A 123 21.99 0.28 0.28
N LYS A 124 23.22 0.06 0.76
CA LYS A 124 24.32 -0.41 -0.10
C LYS A 124 24.07 -1.81 -0.68
N ASP A 125 23.25 -2.61 0.01
CA ASP A 125 22.92 -4.00 -0.33
C ASP A 125 21.49 -4.17 -0.85
N GLN A 126 20.84 -3.09 -1.29
CA GLN A 126 19.54 -3.17 -1.96
C GLN A 126 19.65 -3.96 -3.28
N VAL A 127 18.64 -4.80 -3.54
CA VAL A 127 18.60 -5.70 -4.71
C VAL A 127 17.21 -5.78 -5.34
N GLY A 128 16.49 -4.66 -5.34
CA GLY A 128 15.11 -4.56 -5.78
C GLY A 128 14.14 -5.10 -4.74
N ASP A 129 14.43 -4.92 -3.46
CA ASP A 129 13.72 -5.51 -2.32
C ASP A 129 13.11 -4.47 -1.36
N ILE A 130 13.20 -3.17 -1.68
CA ILE A 130 12.54 -2.10 -0.94
C ILE A 130 11.12 -1.91 -1.49
N GLN A 131 10.12 -2.01 -0.62
CA GLN A 131 8.69 -1.96 -0.95
C GLN A 131 8.18 -0.52 -1.16
N TYR A 132 8.72 0.42 -0.39
CA TYR A 132 8.32 1.81 -0.42
C TYR A 132 9.38 2.66 0.24
N ALA A 133 9.54 3.90 -0.21
CA ALA A 133 10.39 4.89 0.42
C ALA A 133 9.82 6.29 0.21
N GLN A 134 9.96 7.15 1.23
CA GLN A 134 9.46 8.51 1.21
C GLN A 134 10.29 9.43 2.14
N PHE A 135 10.59 10.64 1.65
CA PHE A 135 11.20 11.68 2.47
C PHE A 135 10.29 12.13 3.60
N ALA A 136 10.90 12.46 4.75
CA ALA A 136 10.27 13.35 5.72
C ALA A 136 10.00 14.72 5.08
N PRO A 137 8.99 15.49 5.54
CA PRO A 137 8.73 16.84 5.05
C PRO A 137 9.94 17.78 5.15
N SER A 138 10.83 17.56 6.13
CA SER A 138 12.10 18.29 6.27
C SER A 138 13.16 17.92 5.22
N ARG A 139 13.02 16.76 4.55
CA ARG A 139 14.02 16.12 3.67
C ARG A 139 15.34 15.74 4.33
N GLU A 140 15.42 15.78 5.65
CA GLU A 140 16.59 15.38 6.43
C GLU A 140 16.57 13.88 6.82
N ALA A 141 15.50 13.16 6.44
CA ALA A 141 15.39 11.73 6.66
C ALA A 141 14.52 11.08 5.56
N VAL A 142 14.74 9.78 5.34
CA VAL A 142 13.92 8.93 4.48
C VAL A 142 13.41 7.75 5.30
N ALA A 143 12.08 7.58 5.36
CA ALA A 143 11.49 6.34 5.83
C ALA A 143 11.35 5.38 4.65
N PHE A 144 11.71 4.13 4.84
CA PHE A 144 11.57 3.10 3.83
C PHE A 144 11.27 1.73 4.42
N MET A 145 10.67 0.86 3.62
CA MET A 145 10.20 -0.45 4.05
C MET A 145 10.90 -1.53 3.26
N ARG A 146 11.56 -2.46 3.97
CA ARG A 146 12.31 -3.58 3.39
C ARG A 146 12.00 -4.84 4.20
N GLY A 147 11.64 -5.93 3.51
CA GLY A 147 11.25 -7.18 4.20
C GLY A 147 10.14 -6.95 5.24
N ASN A 148 9.14 -6.15 4.87
CA ASN A 148 8.01 -5.72 5.67
C ASN A 148 8.33 -4.91 6.94
N ASN A 149 9.60 -4.55 7.16
CA ASN A 149 10.03 -3.76 8.31
C ASN A 149 10.28 -2.31 7.93
N LEU A 150 10.03 -1.41 8.88
CA LEU A 150 10.29 0.02 8.75
C LEU A 150 11.74 0.35 9.13
N PHE A 151 12.39 1.12 8.27
CA PHE A 151 13.71 1.68 8.44
C PHE A 151 13.67 3.19 8.26
N ILE A 152 14.59 3.89 8.92
CA ILE A 152 14.82 5.32 8.72
C ILE A 152 16.28 5.52 8.38
N ARG A 153 16.54 6.24 7.28
CA ARG A 153 17.86 6.75 6.92
C ARG A 153 17.92 8.24 7.23
N ASP A 154 18.94 8.67 7.96
CA ASP A 154 19.17 10.10 8.22
C ASP A 154 19.92 10.80 7.07
N ALA A 155 20.20 12.10 7.25
CA ALA A 155 20.89 12.91 6.25
C ALA A 155 22.38 12.58 6.08
N ASP A 156 23.00 11.98 7.10
CA ASP A 156 24.40 11.55 7.11
C ASP A 156 24.56 10.14 6.49
N GLY A 157 23.44 9.46 6.28
CA GLY A 157 23.34 8.17 5.62
C GLY A 157 23.33 6.98 6.58
N GLU A 158 23.23 7.22 7.87
CA GLU A 158 23.03 6.17 8.88
C GLU A 158 21.62 5.62 8.78
N VAL A 159 21.49 4.30 8.92
CA VAL A 159 20.21 3.58 8.79
C VAL A 159 19.87 2.91 10.10
N GLU A 160 18.71 3.26 10.65
CA GLU A 160 18.13 2.64 11.83
C GLU A 160 16.94 1.75 11.44
N GLN A 161 16.93 0.52 11.97
CA GLN A 161 15.78 -0.37 11.85
C GLN A 161 14.79 -0.11 13.00
N ILE A 162 13.59 0.35 12.68
CA ILE A 162 12.57 0.75 13.66
C ILE A 162 11.71 -0.42 14.11
N THR A 163 11.38 -1.34 13.20
CA THR A 163 10.62 -2.57 13.50
C THR A 163 11.47 -3.79 13.16
N SER A 164 11.35 -4.88 13.92
CA SER A 164 12.21 -6.08 13.77
C SER A 164 11.45 -7.40 13.88
N ASP A 165 10.17 -7.34 13.55
CA ASP A 165 9.24 -8.43 13.73
C ASP A 165 9.66 -9.57 12.78
N ARG A 166 9.98 -10.74 13.36
CA ARG A 166 10.71 -11.83 12.68
C ARG A 166 9.85 -12.69 11.73
N GLY A 167 8.70 -12.22 11.28
CA GLY A 167 7.71 -13.02 10.55
C GLY A 167 7.29 -12.41 9.22
N PRO A 168 7.02 -13.22 8.18
CA PRO A 168 6.55 -12.72 6.88
C PRO A 168 5.12 -12.15 6.95
N ASP A 169 4.37 -12.46 8.01
CA ASP A 169 2.97 -12.10 8.19
C ASP A 169 2.75 -10.77 8.94
N MET A 170 3.83 -10.02 9.22
CA MET A 170 3.79 -8.69 9.86
C MET A 170 4.23 -7.65 8.85
N PHE A 171 3.44 -6.59 8.66
CA PHE A 171 3.70 -5.51 7.71
C PHE A 171 3.68 -4.16 8.43
N HIS A 172 4.78 -3.40 8.34
CA HIS A 172 4.91 -2.10 8.99
C HIS A 172 5.03 -0.99 7.96
N GLY A 173 4.10 -0.04 8.00
CA GLY A 173 4.10 1.15 7.13
C GLY A 173 3.72 0.88 5.67
N VAL A 174 3.61 -0.37 5.25
CA VAL A 174 3.04 -0.78 3.96
C VAL A 174 1.80 -1.65 4.18
N PRO A 175 0.76 -1.52 3.35
CA PRO A 175 -0.42 -2.37 3.46
C PRO A 175 -0.11 -3.79 3.00
N ASN A 176 -0.81 -4.76 3.59
CA ASN A 176 -0.89 -6.10 3.03
C ASN A 176 -1.88 -6.14 1.85
N TRP A 177 -2.07 -7.32 1.24
CA TRP A 177 -2.87 -7.46 0.01
C TRP A 177 -4.29 -6.88 0.14
N VAL A 178 -5.02 -7.24 1.21
CA VAL A 178 -6.41 -6.80 1.39
C VAL A 178 -6.50 -5.30 1.70
N TYR A 179 -5.59 -4.78 2.53
CA TYR A 179 -5.60 -3.36 2.87
C TYR A 179 -5.12 -2.47 1.73
N GLU A 180 -4.30 -2.98 0.81
CA GLU A 180 -3.97 -2.26 -0.42
C GLU A 180 -5.22 -2.00 -1.28
N GLU A 181 -6.13 -2.98 -1.38
CA GLU A 181 -7.41 -2.82 -2.09
C GLU A 181 -8.38 -1.88 -1.34
N ILE A 182 -8.30 -1.81 0.00
CA ILE A 182 -9.15 -0.93 0.82
C ILE A 182 -8.64 0.52 0.81
N TYR A 183 -7.34 0.73 1.02
CA TYR A 183 -6.72 2.06 1.07
C TYR A 183 -6.53 2.68 -0.31
N GLY A 184 -6.40 1.87 -1.36
CA GLY A 184 -6.17 2.38 -2.71
C GLY A 184 -4.75 2.96 -2.90
N GLY A 185 -3.79 2.51 -2.11
CA GLY A 185 -2.41 3.00 -2.13
C GLY A 185 -1.42 1.98 -1.59
N ARG A 186 -0.13 2.28 -1.75
CA ARG A 186 0.99 1.39 -1.38
C ARG A 186 1.73 1.78 -0.10
N SER A 187 1.29 2.85 0.56
CA SER A 187 1.85 3.35 1.82
C SER A 187 0.76 3.41 2.88
N ALA A 188 1.14 3.04 4.10
CA ALA A 188 0.37 3.16 5.32
C ALA A 188 1.21 3.87 6.40
N LEU A 189 1.95 4.90 5.96
CA LEU A 189 2.88 5.69 6.74
C LEU A 189 2.71 7.18 6.44
N TRP A 190 2.77 8.01 7.47
CA TRP A 190 2.56 9.45 7.40
C TRP A 190 3.49 10.18 8.36
N TRP A 191 4.30 11.08 7.81
CA TRP A 191 5.09 12.02 8.59
C TRP A 191 4.22 13.16 9.13
N SER A 192 4.53 13.65 10.33
CA SER A 192 3.99 14.92 10.79
C SER A 192 4.51 16.06 9.92
N PRO A 193 3.74 17.16 9.75
CA PRO A 193 4.17 18.31 8.94
C PRO A 193 5.49 18.94 9.39
N ASP A 194 5.82 18.83 10.68
CA ASP A 194 7.07 19.31 11.28
C ASP A 194 8.18 18.25 11.32
N ALA A 195 7.96 17.09 10.69
CA ALA A 195 8.90 15.95 10.60
C ALA A 195 9.36 15.34 11.94
N LYS A 196 8.71 15.68 13.06
CA LYS A 196 9.07 15.15 14.39
C LYS A 196 8.46 13.78 14.70
N PHE A 197 7.29 13.50 14.13
CA PHE A 197 6.58 12.26 14.36
C PHE A 197 6.39 11.50 13.05
N LEU A 198 6.37 10.18 13.16
CA LEU A 198 6.05 9.29 12.07
C LEU A 198 4.96 8.32 12.52
N ALA A 199 3.77 8.46 11.96
CA ALA A 199 2.68 7.54 12.18
C ALA A 199 2.72 6.43 11.13
N PHE A 200 2.51 5.18 11.54
CA PHE A 200 2.40 4.06 10.60
C PHE A 200 1.46 2.99 11.13
N LEU A 201 0.84 2.25 10.21
CA LEU A 201 0.05 1.07 10.56
C LEU A 201 0.92 -0.17 10.54
N SER A 202 0.66 -1.06 11.50
CA SER A 202 1.17 -2.42 11.53
C SER A 202 0.02 -3.39 11.26
N PHE A 203 0.17 -4.23 10.25
CA PHE A 203 -0.81 -5.26 9.89
C PHE A 203 -0.27 -6.62 10.29
N ASN A 204 -1.07 -7.39 11.05
CA ASN A 204 -0.77 -8.77 11.41
C ASN A 204 -1.75 -9.71 10.71
N GLU A 205 -1.24 -10.51 9.78
CA GLU A 205 -2.01 -11.48 9.01
C GLU A 205 -1.76 -12.94 9.42
N THR A 206 -1.12 -13.17 10.56
CA THR A 206 -0.81 -14.53 11.07
C THR A 206 -2.08 -15.40 11.21
N SER A 207 -3.23 -14.79 11.50
CA SER A 207 -4.51 -15.49 11.67
C SER A 207 -5.35 -15.62 10.40
N VAL A 208 -4.86 -15.07 9.29
CA VAL A 208 -5.57 -15.02 7.99
C VAL A 208 -5.31 -16.32 7.21
N GLY A 209 -6.36 -16.81 6.55
CA GLY A 209 -6.26 -18.00 5.71
C GLY A 209 -5.35 -17.78 4.50
N THR A 210 -4.63 -18.83 4.09
CA THR A 210 -3.79 -18.81 2.90
C THR A 210 -4.58 -19.26 1.67
N PHE A 211 -4.41 -18.54 0.57
CA PHE A 211 -4.86 -18.91 -0.75
C PHE A 211 -3.65 -19.15 -1.64
N THR A 212 -3.51 -20.37 -2.15
CA THR A 212 -2.38 -20.77 -2.99
C THR A 212 -2.71 -20.55 -4.47
N ILE A 213 -1.85 -19.79 -5.16
CA ILE A 213 -2.01 -19.42 -6.57
C ILE A 213 -0.95 -20.16 -7.39
N PRO A 214 -1.34 -21.02 -8.34
CA PRO A 214 -0.39 -21.67 -9.24
C PRO A 214 0.03 -20.74 -10.39
N TYR A 215 1.34 -20.59 -10.58
CA TYR A 215 1.98 -19.91 -11.70
C TYR A 215 2.53 -20.95 -12.68
N TYR A 216 1.83 -21.12 -13.80
CA TYR A 216 2.15 -22.16 -14.79
C TYR A 216 3.31 -21.83 -15.74
N ILE A 217 3.61 -20.54 -15.94
CA ILE A 217 4.70 -20.07 -16.81
C ILE A 217 5.80 -19.38 -16.00
N ASP A 218 5.41 -18.68 -14.93
CA ASP A 218 6.33 -18.03 -13.99
C ASP A 218 7.44 -17.17 -14.64
N ASN A 219 7.05 -16.35 -15.62
CA ASN A 219 7.96 -15.52 -16.42
C ASN A 219 9.05 -16.31 -17.18
N GLN A 220 8.88 -17.62 -17.37
CA GLN A 220 9.79 -18.46 -18.15
C GLN A 220 9.31 -18.59 -19.60
N LYS A 221 10.25 -18.83 -20.51
CA LYS A 221 9.93 -19.05 -21.94
C LYS A 221 9.20 -20.38 -22.18
N LEU A 222 9.42 -21.36 -21.32
CA LEU A 222 8.81 -22.69 -21.37
C LEU A 222 8.18 -22.98 -20.01
N ALA A 223 6.99 -23.57 -20.02
CA ALA A 223 6.31 -23.99 -18.80
C ALA A 223 7.20 -25.00 -18.03
N PRO A 224 7.48 -24.78 -16.73
CA PRO A 224 8.14 -25.78 -15.90
C PRO A 224 7.27 -27.03 -15.75
N THR A 225 7.91 -28.18 -15.49
CA THR A 225 7.21 -29.46 -15.25
C THR A 225 6.24 -29.39 -14.07
N TYR A 226 6.58 -28.59 -13.05
CA TYR A 226 5.75 -28.32 -11.89
C TYR A 226 5.53 -26.82 -11.76
N PRO A 227 4.27 -26.35 -11.64
CA PRO A 227 3.97 -24.94 -11.43
C PRO A 227 4.62 -24.41 -10.15
N ARG A 228 5.01 -23.14 -10.15
CA ARG A 228 5.35 -22.46 -8.90
C ARG A 228 4.07 -22.13 -8.15
N GLU A 229 4.04 -22.40 -6.86
CA GLU A 229 2.93 -22.00 -6.01
C GLU A 229 3.29 -20.71 -5.26
N LEU A 230 2.36 -19.75 -5.25
CA LEU A 230 2.43 -18.55 -4.43
C LEU A 230 1.38 -18.64 -3.33
N ASP A 231 1.83 -18.64 -2.08
CA ASP A 231 0.94 -18.52 -0.93
C ASP A 231 0.63 -17.05 -0.65
N LEU A 232 -0.66 -16.71 -0.66
CA LEU A 232 -1.16 -15.37 -0.40
C LEU A 232 -2.10 -15.40 0.81
N ARG A 233 -1.87 -14.54 1.82
CA ARG A 233 -2.85 -14.34 2.89
C ARG A 233 -4.06 -13.60 2.33
N TYR A 234 -5.19 -14.31 2.24
CA TYR A 234 -6.40 -13.82 1.58
C TYR A 234 -7.63 -14.11 2.44
N PRO A 235 -8.18 -13.11 3.14
CA PRO A 235 -9.39 -13.29 3.93
C PRO A 235 -10.60 -13.42 3.00
N LYS A 236 -11.15 -14.62 2.88
CA LYS A 236 -12.45 -14.84 2.22
C LYS A 236 -13.60 -14.37 3.11
N VAL A 237 -14.75 -14.15 2.50
CA VAL A 237 -15.99 -13.78 3.20
C VAL A 237 -16.23 -14.73 4.39
N GLY A 238 -16.43 -14.15 5.58
CA GLY A 238 -16.68 -14.88 6.82
C GLY A 238 -15.43 -15.43 7.53
N SER A 239 -14.23 -15.25 6.96
CA SER A 239 -12.96 -15.60 7.62
C SER A 239 -12.35 -14.43 8.40
N LYS A 240 -11.28 -14.68 9.16
CA LYS A 240 -10.60 -13.66 9.97
C LYS A 240 -9.87 -12.65 9.08
N ASN A 241 -10.07 -11.37 9.37
CA ASN A 241 -9.29 -10.28 8.79
C ASN A 241 -7.94 -10.12 9.51
N PRO A 242 -6.94 -9.51 8.85
CA PRO A 242 -5.74 -9.04 9.53
C PRO A 242 -6.08 -8.03 10.64
N THR A 243 -5.36 -8.09 11.75
CA THR A 243 -5.47 -7.07 12.80
C THR A 243 -4.56 -5.89 12.46
N VAL A 244 -4.98 -4.69 12.87
CA VAL A 244 -4.28 -3.44 12.55
C VAL A 244 -3.98 -2.67 13.83
N GLU A 245 -2.77 -2.16 13.92
CA GLU A 245 -2.30 -1.33 15.02
C GLU A 245 -1.75 0.00 14.49
N LEU A 246 -2.10 1.10 15.15
CA LEU A 246 -1.51 2.41 14.86
C LEU A 246 -0.31 2.64 15.77
N ASN A 247 0.81 3.02 15.16
CA ASN A 247 2.07 3.29 15.83
C ASN A 247 2.48 4.73 15.55
N ILE A 248 3.03 5.42 16.55
CA ILE A 248 3.62 6.75 16.40
C ILE A 248 5.06 6.69 16.90
N LEU A 249 6.01 6.96 16.02
CA LEU A 249 7.41 7.14 16.36
C LEU A 249 7.64 8.58 16.83
N ASP A 250 8.25 8.75 18.00
CA ASP A 250 8.74 10.02 18.55
C ASP A 250 10.24 9.89 18.83
N GLY A 251 11.07 10.70 18.17
CA GLY A 251 12.52 10.77 18.42
C GLY A 251 13.26 9.42 18.39
N GLY A 252 12.86 8.50 17.50
CA GLY A 252 13.43 7.15 17.39
C GLY A 252 12.77 6.07 18.26
N LYS A 253 11.73 6.39 19.05
CA LYS A 253 10.99 5.40 19.84
C LYS A 253 9.53 5.28 19.43
N ALA A 254 9.14 4.07 19.00
CA ALA A 254 7.76 3.78 18.61
C ALA A 254 6.89 3.67 19.85
N ILE A 255 5.87 4.52 19.95
CA ILE A 255 4.79 4.46 20.93
C ILE A 255 3.59 3.80 20.25
N GLN A 256 3.18 2.64 20.78
CA GLN A 256 2.01 1.92 20.31
C GLN A 256 0.74 2.59 20.81
N LEU A 257 -0.17 2.94 19.90
CA LEU A 257 -1.52 3.39 20.24
C LEU A 257 -2.50 2.28 19.90
N THR A 258 -2.75 1.40 20.86
CA THR A 258 -3.80 0.39 20.71
C THR A 258 -5.16 1.05 20.84
N SER A 259 -6.05 0.82 19.86
CA SER A 259 -7.47 1.11 20.05
C SER A 259 -7.98 0.25 21.19
N GLY A 260 -8.25 0.85 22.34
CA GLY A 260 -9.07 0.23 23.38
C GLY A 260 -10.38 -0.26 22.75
N LYS A 261 -10.78 -1.48 23.11
CA LYS A 261 -12.09 -2.03 22.76
C LYS A 261 -13.22 -1.18 23.31
#